data_AF-A0A085LSX9-F1
#
_entry.id   AF-A0A085LSX9-F1
#
_cell.length_a   1.000
_cell.length_b   1.000
_cell.length_c   1.000
_cell.angle_alpha   90.00
_cell.angle_beta   90.00
_cell.angle_gamma   90.00
#
_symmetry.space_group_name_H-M   'P 1'
#
loop_
_entity.id
_entity.type
_entity.pdbx_description
1 polymer ?
#
loop_
_entity_poly.entity_id
_entity_poly.type
_entity_poly.pdbx_seq_one_letter_code
_entity_poly.pdbx_strand_id
1 'polypeptide(L)'
;MATAPEWAIISVYDKKGIVQLANALIQSSKVQVAASDGTYDHLINNGVPARFVVCNFYPFEETVSALGVTDNEVLANIDIGVCTYNICGARTADLITGAAAT
;
A
#
# COMPACT_ATOMS: atom_id res chain seq x y z
N MET A 1 10.97 -1.46 -26.69
CA MET A 1 9.91 -0.97 -25.78
C MET A 1 10.54 -0.76 -24.42
N ALA A 2 10.38 0.42 -23.79
CA ALA A 2 10.79 0.61 -22.41
C ALA A 2 9.78 -0.12 -21.51
N THR A 3 10.26 -1.00 -20.64
CA THR A 3 9.43 -1.68 -19.63
C THR A 3 8.92 -0.67 -18.62
N ALA A 4 7.65 -0.79 -18.19
CA ALA A 4 7.10 0.06 -17.14
C ALA A 4 7.98 -0.02 -15.87
N PRO A 5 8.11 1.07 -15.10
CA PRO A 5 8.87 1.05 -13.87
C PRO A 5 8.23 0.06 -12.88
N GLU A 6 9.07 -0.73 -12.23
CA GLU A 6 8.63 -1.58 -11.13
C GLU A 6 8.35 -0.70 -9.90
N TRP A 7 7.28 -0.96 -9.18
CA TRP A 7 6.93 -0.20 -7.98
C TRP A 7 7.04 -1.08 -6.74
N ALA A 8 7.66 -0.54 -5.71
CA ALA A 8 7.49 -1.01 -4.34
C ALA A 8 6.64 0.02 -3.63
N ILE A 9 5.55 -0.40 -2.98
CA ILE A 9 4.93 0.45 -1.99
C ILE A 9 5.29 0.02 -0.56
N ILE A 10 5.50 1.02 0.28
CA ILE A 10 5.95 0.90 1.66
C ILE A 10 4.87 1.53 2.53
N SER A 11 4.25 0.72 3.35
CA SER A 11 3.27 1.15 4.35
C SER A 11 3.61 0.40 5.63
N VAL A 12 4.09 1.12 6.64
CA VAL A 12 4.52 0.51 7.90
C VAL A 12 4.15 1.36 9.09
N TYR A 13 3.88 0.70 10.21
CA TYR A 13 3.67 1.39 11.47
C TYR A 13 4.98 1.87 12.12
N ASP A 14 5.96 0.96 12.30
CA ASP A 14 7.31 1.29 12.79
C ASP A 14 8.19 1.76 11.63
N LYS A 15 8.69 3.00 11.73
CA LYS A 15 9.51 3.63 10.69
C LYS A 15 11.01 3.34 10.85
N LYS A 16 11.42 2.55 11.82
CA LYS A 16 12.83 2.21 12.02
C LYS A 16 13.38 1.49 10.78
N GLY A 17 14.41 2.07 10.15
CA GLY A 17 15.13 1.44 9.05
C GLY A 17 14.52 1.63 7.66
N ILE A 18 13.35 2.25 7.52
CA ILE A 18 12.67 2.35 6.22
C ILE A 18 13.38 3.26 5.24
N VAL A 19 14.08 4.29 5.73
CA VAL A 19 14.87 5.20 4.89
C VAL A 19 16.03 4.45 4.24
N GLN A 20 16.73 3.62 5.00
CA GLN A 20 17.82 2.79 4.50
C GLN A 20 17.31 1.76 3.49
N LEU A 21 16.18 1.10 3.81
CA LEU A 21 15.54 0.15 2.91
C LEU A 21 15.11 0.79 1.58
N ALA A 22 14.41 1.92 1.63
CA ALA A 22 13.91 2.61 0.45
C ALA A 22 15.06 3.08 -0.47
N ASN A 23 16.11 3.67 0.12
CA ASN A 23 17.30 4.05 -0.64
C ASN A 23 18.00 2.82 -1.26
N ALA A 24 18.11 1.72 -0.52
CA ALA A 24 18.68 0.49 -1.06
C ALA A 24 17.88 -0.02 -2.25
N LEU A 25 16.54 -0.04 -2.18
CA LEU A 25 15.67 -0.46 -3.29
C LEU A 25 15.86 0.42 -4.54
N ILE A 26 15.87 1.74 -4.37
CA ILE A 26 16.06 2.71 -5.46
C ILE A 26 17.45 2.55 -6.10
N GLN A 27 18.48 2.24 -5.31
CA GLN A 27 19.85 2.09 -5.80
C GLN A 27 20.10 0.72 -6.44
N SER A 28 19.52 -0.36 -5.89
CA SER A 28 19.78 -1.73 -6.33
C SER A 28 18.92 -2.15 -7.52
N SER A 29 17.81 -1.45 -7.78
CA SER A 29 16.82 -1.85 -8.79
C SER A 29 16.19 -0.62 -9.46
N LYS A 30 15.65 -0.77 -10.69
CA LYS A 30 14.84 0.28 -11.35
C LYS A 30 13.44 0.42 -10.72
N VAL A 31 13.36 0.25 -9.41
CA VAL A 31 12.13 0.26 -8.64
C VAL A 31 11.90 1.68 -8.13
N GLN A 32 10.67 2.16 -8.27
CA GLN A 32 10.20 3.40 -7.68
C GLN A 32 9.44 3.11 -6.38
N VAL A 33 9.51 4.03 -5.44
CA VAL A 33 8.85 3.89 -4.13
C VAL A 33 7.54 4.66 -4.12
N ALA A 34 6.49 4.01 -3.62
CA ALA A 34 5.25 4.65 -3.23
C ALA A 34 4.98 4.42 -1.74
N ALA A 35 4.25 5.31 -1.07
CA ALA A 35 3.94 5.19 0.35
C ALA A 35 2.63 5.89 0.69
N SER A 36 2.01 5.45 1.79
CA SER A 36 0.78 6.01 2.33
C SER A 36 1.04 6.79 3.63
N ASP A 37 0.22 7.81 3.86
CA ASP A 37 0.08 8.54 5.13
C ASP A 37 1.44 8.86 5.81
N GLY A 38 1.57 8.66 7.12
CA GLY A 38 2.79 8.94 7.87
C GLY A 38 4.05 8.17 7.41
N THR A 39 3.92 7.12 6.59
CA THR A 39 5.09 6.49 5.94
C THR A 39 5.63 7.38 4.82
N TYR A 40 4.74 7.97 4.02
CA TYR A 40 5.11 8.92 2.98
C TYR A 40 5.82 10.14 3.58
N ASP A 41 5.23 10.75 4.60
CA ASP A 41 5.81 11.93 5.25
C ASP A 41 7.21 11.62 5.81
N HIS A 42 7.37 10.45 6.44
CA HIS A 42 8.66 10.05 6.99
C HIS A 42 9.74 9.91 5.91
N LEU A 43 9.40 9.34 4.74
CA LEU A 43 10.35 9.19 3.63
C LEU A 43 10.72 10.53 3.00
N ILE A 44 9.72 11.37 2.70
CA ILE A 44 9.92 12.68 2.07
C ILE A 44 10.74 13.60 2.98
N ASN A 45 10.44 13.65 4.28
CA ASN A 45 11.18 14.46 5.25
C ASN A 45 12.65 14.03 5.41
N ASN A 46 12.99 12.79 5.02
CA ASN A 46 14.36 12.28 5.01
C ASN A 46 15.00 12.28 3.60
N GLY A 47 14.40 12.99 2.64
CA GLY A 47 14.95 13.16 1.29
C GLY A 47 14.82 11.94 0.38
N VAL A 48 13.98 10.96 0.74
CA VAL A 48 13.71 9.80 -0.12
C VAL A 48 12.56 10.14 -1.08
N PRO A 49 12.76 10.05 -2.40
CA PRO A 49 11.69 10.30 -3.36
C PRO A 49 10.66 9.17 -3.29
N ALA A 50 9.41 9.53 -3.02
CA ALA A 50 8.28 8.61 -2.98
C ALA A 50 7.03 9.24 -3.64
N ARG A 51 6.14 8.38 -4.16
CA ARG A 51 4.80 8.77 -4.61
C ARG A 51 3.77 8.50 -3.52
N PHE A 52 2.89 9.46 -3.26
CA PHE A 52 1.77 9.24 -2.34
C PHE A 52 0.75 8.29 -2.96
N VAL A 53 0.33 7.28 -2.21
CA VAL A 53 -0.75 6.35 -2.58
C VAL A 53 -1.78 6.27 -1.46
N VAL A 54 -3.05 6.25 -1.87
CA VAL A 54 -4.18 6.05 -0.96
C VAL A 54 -4.56 4.58 -1.00
N CYS A 55 -4.48 3.91 0.14
CA CYS A 55 -5.07 2.59 0.33
C CYS A 55 -6.46 2.81 0.93
N ASN A 56 -7.53 2.55 0.17
CA ASN A 56 -8.88 2.59 0.71
C ASN A 56 -9.25 1.22 1.26
N PHE A 57 -9.77 1.18 2.49
CA PHE A 57 -10.38 -0.03 3.04
C PHE A 57 -11.81 -0.17 2.53
N TYR A 58 -12.33 -1.39 2.49
CA TYR A 58 -13.78 -1.57 2.44
C TYR A 58 -14.44 -0.87 3.64
N PRO A 59 -15.64 -0.29 3.48
CA PRO A 59 -16.31 0.48 4.53
C PRO A 59 -16.83 -0.46 5.62
N PHE A 60 -15.90 -0.91 6.47
CA PHE A 60 -16.17 -1.86 7.53
C PHE A 60 -17.15 -1.28 8.55
N GLU A 61 -17.02 0.00 8.88
CA GLU A 61 -17.93 0.72 9.78
C GLU A 61 -19.38 0.72 9.26
N GLU A 62 -19.56 0.94 7.96
CA GLU A 62 -20.89 0.89 7.33
C GLU A 62 -21.45 -0.53 7.34
N THR A 63 -20.58 -1.53 7.13
CA THR A 63 -20.96 -2.94 7.16
C THR A 63 -21.45 -3.36 8.54
N VAL A 64 -20.70 -3.05 9.61
CA VAL A 64 -21.09 -3.43 10.98
C VAL A 64 -22.30 -2.64 11.49
N SER A 65 -22.57 -1.47 10.91
CA SER A 65 -23.71 -0.62 11.27
C SER A 65 -25.00 -0.98 10.54
N ALA A 66 -24.95 -1.91 9.56
CA ALA A 66 -26.10 -2.30 8.77
C ALA A 66 -27.10 -3.15 9.59
N LEU A 67 -28.38 -2.79 9.52
CA LEU A 67 -29.46 -3.47 10.24
C LEU A 67 -29.65 -4.89 9.71
N GLY A 68 -29.45 -5.89 10.57
CA GLY A 68 -29.58 -7.30 10.21
C GLY A 68 -28.32 -7.92 9.61
N VAL A 69 -27.17 -7.24 9.66
CA VAL A 69 -25.89 -7.81 9.22
C VAL A 69 -25.54 -9.05 10.05
N THR A 70 -25.08 -10.09 9.37
CA THR A 70 -24.64 -11.35 9.98
C THR A 70 -23.13 -11.35 10.20
N ASP A 71 -22.66 -12.16 11.15
CA ASP A 71 -21.23 -12.31 11.43
C ASP A 71 -20.44 -12.70 10.16
N ASN A 72 -21.02 -13.52 9.28
CA ASN A 72 -20.38 -13.91 8.01
C ASN A 72 -20.22 -12.72 7.04
N GLU A 73 -21.17 -11.80 7.00
CA GLU A 73 -21.11 -10.58 6.18
C GLU A 73 -20.11 -9.57 6.75
N VAL A 74 -20.01 -9.48 8.07
CA VAL A 74 -18.98 -8.69 8.75
C VAL A 74 -17.60 -9.26 8.44
N LEU A 75 -17.41 -10.58 8.62
CA LEU A 75 -16.14 -11.27 8.36
C LEU A 75 -15.69 -11.16 6.89
N ALA A 76 -16.62 -11.22 5.93
CA ALA A 76 -16.32 -11.06 4.51
C ALA A 76 -15.85 -9.63 4.13
N ASN A 77 -16.18 -8.63 4.93
CA ASN A 77 -15.78 -7.23 4.74
C ASN A 77 -14.57 -6.83 5.60
N ILE A 78 -14.00 -7.76 6.38
CA ILE A 78 -12.69 -7.55 7.00
C ILE A 78 -11.65 -7.58 5.88
N ASP A 79 -11.13 -6.41 5.53
CA ASP A 79 -10.16 -6.26 4.45
C ASP A 79 -8.78 -6.81 4.85
N ILE A 80 -8.55 -8.10 4.58
CA ILE A 80 -7.26 -8.74 4.82
C ILE A 80 -6.23 -8.28 3.78
N GLY A 81 -6.63 -7.88 2.57
CA GLY A 81 -5.71 -7.54 1.48
C GLY A 81 -4.92 -6.26 1.75
N VAL A 82 -5.63 -5.16 2.04
CA VAL A 82 -5.00 -3.88 2.40
C VAL A 82 -4.32 -3.96 3.76
N CYS A 83 -4.88 -4.72 4.72
CA CYS A 83 -4.22 -4.94 6.01
C CYS A 83 -2.92 -5.76 5.88
N THR A 84 -2.89 -6.80 5.04
CA THR A 84 -1.67 -7.60 4.79
C THR A 84 -0.64 -6.77 4.04
N TYR A 85 -1.07 -5.89 3.13
CA TYR A 85 -0.21 -4.96 2.43
C TYR A 85 0.43 -3.91 3.37
N ASN A 86 -0.35 -3.40 4.33
CA ASN A 86 0.11 -2.46 5.36
C ASN A 86 0.98 -3.11 6.46
N ILE A 87 0.99 -4.44 6.57
CA ILE A 87 1.72 -5.18 7.60
C ILE A 87 2.94 -5.92 7.01
N CYS A 88 2.87 -6.35 5.76
CA CYS A 88 3.93 -7.08 5.07
C CYS A 88 4.28 -6.34 3.78
N GLY A 89 5.42 -5.63 3.77
CA GLY A 89 5.94 -4.96 2.59
C GLY A 89 6.35 -5.94 1.48
N ALA A 90 5.39 -6.57 0.81
CA ALA A 90 5.62 -7.57 -0.23
C ALA A 90 4.73 -7.33 -1.46
N ARG A 91 5.44 -7.27 -2.60
CA ARG A 91 4.99 -7.11 -3.99
C ARG A 91 3.58 -7.63 -4.32
N THR A 92 2.75 -6.75 -4.89
CA THR A 92 1.83 -7.13 -5.99
C THR A 92 1.67 -5.94 -6.92
N ALA A 93 2.43 -5.93 -8.00
CA ALA A 93 2.15 -5.08 -9.14
C ALA A 93 0.97 -5.72 -9.88
N ASP A 94 -0.26 -5.28 -9.60
CA ASP A 94 -1.38 -5.47 -10.56
C ASP A 94 -2.68 -4.71 -10.22
N LEU A 95 -2.82 -4.08 -9.04
CA LEU A 95 -4.09 -3.42 -8.66
C LEU A 95 -4.12 -1.88 -8.78
N ILE A 96 -3.03 -1.22 -9.20
CA ILE A 96 -2.94 0.26 -9.21
C ILE A 96 -2.96 0.86 -10.63
N THR A 97 -2.81 0.06 -11.68
CA THR A 97 -3.08 0.53 -13.04
C THR A 97 -4.49 0.13 -13.42
N GLY A 98 -5.41 1.10 -13.51
CA GLY A 98 -6.68 0.94 -14.20
C GLY A 98 -6.48 0.68 -15.70
N ALA A 99 -5.83 -0.44 -16.04
CA ALA A 99 -5.91 -1.05 -17.34
C ALA A 99 -7.29 -1.69 -17.42
N ALA A 100 -8.26 -0.85 -17.81
CA ALA A 100 -9.53 -1.32 -18.31
C ALA A 100 -9.27 -2.42 -19.34
N ALA A 101 -10.02 -3.50 -19.20
CA ALA A 101 -10.13 -4.55 -20.20
C ALA A 101 -10.32 -3.95 -21.60
N THR A 102 -9.45 -4.35 -22.52
CA THR A 102 -9.71 -4.50 -23.96
C THR A 102 -8.83 -5.60 -24.50
#